data_AF-A0A396ZRL9-F1
#
_entry.id   AF-A0A396ZRL9-F1
#
_cell.length_a   1.000
_cell.length_b   1.000
_cell.length_c   1.000
_cell.angle_alpha   90.00
_cell.angle_beta   90.00
_cell.angle_gamma   90.00
#
_symmetry.space_group_name_H-M   'P 1'
#
loop_
_entity.id
_entity.type
_entity.pdbx_description
1 polymer ?
#
loop_
_entity_poly.entity_id
_entity_poly.type
_entity_poly.pdbx_seq_one_letter_code
_entity_poly.pdbx_strand_id
1 'polypeptide(L)'
;MNPPPLTATTPPEVPRHVKSNPSELVVKYTGSNVAAVTVRVDGSAQCRWPNNAIAITVDKEPKGSYRVFGTFKDGNVALSFDGHGVGFINYASGKTMLSTTSAGDGLLMNAQNGGIERQWARGDPPWSNDIAAKLTEHLGVSVSLDANHEYAIRLYFA
;
A
#
# COMPACT_ATOMS: atom_id res chain seq x y z
N MET A 1 25.82 -69.96 21.14
CA MET A 1 24.51 -69.27 20.99
C MET A 1 24.81 -67.81 20.72
N ASN A 2 24.42 -67.29 19.55
CA ASN A 2 24.59 -65.87 19.23
C ASN A 2 23.43 -65.05 19.81
N PRO A 3 23.65 -63.78 20.21
CA PRO A 3 22.57 -62.92 20.68
C PRO A 3 21.62 -62.54 19.53
N PRO A 4 20.35 -62.22 19.84
CA PRO A 4 19.37 -61.84 18.82
C PRO A 4 19.71 -60.47 18.19
N PRO A 5 19.28 -60.18 16.95
CA PRO A 5 19.53 -58.90 16.31
C PRO A 5 18.71 -57.79 17.00
N LEU A 6 19.32 -56.63 17.18
CA LEU A 6 18.64 -55.43 17.67
C LEU A 6 17.62 -54.97 16.61
N THR A 7 16.33 -54.95 16.98
CA THR A 7 15.26 -54.33 16.20
C THR A 7 15.57 -52.85 16.02
N ALA A 8 15.79 -52.42 14.77
CA ALA A 8 15.89 -51.02 14.43
C ALA A 8 14.55 -50.33 14.75
N THR A 9 14.55 -49.43 15.73
CA THR A 9 13.44 -48.53 15.97
C THR A 9 13.42 -47.50 14.84
N THR A 10 12.34 -47.47 14.05
CA THR A 10 12.09 -46.37 13.12
C THR A 10 12.15 -45.05 13.88
N PRO A 11 12.94 -44.06 13.41
CA PRO A 11 12.97 -42.74 14.05
C PRO A 11 11.56 -42.13 14.02
N PRO A 12 11.18 -41.32 15.04
CA PRO A 12 9.88 -40.69 15.08
C PRO A 12 9.67 -39.86 13.82
N GLU A 13 8.52 -40.03 13.16
CA GLU A 13 8.13 -39.23 12.00
C GLU A 13 8.16 -37.75 12.41
N VAL A 14 9.12 -36.99 11.86
CA VAL A 14 9.20 -35.55 12.06
C VAL A 14 7.87 -34.97 11.58
N PRO A 15 7.15 -34.17 12.39
CA PRO A 15 5.89 -33.58 11.94
C PRO A 15 6.10 -32.89 10.60
N ARG A 16 5.42 -33.37 9.56
CA ARG A 16 5.41 -32.72 8.25
C ARG A 16 5.04 -31.27 8.48
N HIS A 17 5.86 -30.36 7.96
CA HIS A 17 5.66 -28.93 8.02
C HIS A 17 4.19 -28.62 7.71
N VAL A 18 3.41 -28.27 8.75
CA VAL A 18 2.05 -27.79 8.56
C VAL A 18 2.21 -26.47 7.83
N LYS A 19 1.92 -26.43 6.53
CA LYS A 19 1.77 -25.17 5.81
C LYS A 19 0.68 -24.42 6.56
N SER A 20 1.05 -23.41 7.34
CA SER A 20 0.09 -22.44 7.85
C SER A 20 -0.52 -21.79 6.61
N ASN A 21 -1.77 -22.13 6.31
CA ASN A 21 -2.52 -21.33 5.36
C ASN A 21 -2.56 -19.91 5.93
N PRO A 22 -2.12 -18.87 5.21
CA PRO A 22 -2.23 -17.51 5.74
C PRO A 22 -3.72 -17.24 5.92
N SER A 23 -4.16 -16.99 7.14
CA SER A 23 -5.53 -16.53 7.40
C SER A 23 -5.64 -15.07 7.04
N GLU A 24 -6.80 -14.64 6.55
CA GLU A 24 -7.09 -13.22 6.39
C GLU A 24 -6.96 -12.47 7.73
N LEU A 25 -6.35 -11.29 7.71
CA LEU A 25 -6.27 -10.42 8.88
C LEU A 25 -7.49 -9.49 8.89
N VAL A 26 -8.19 -9.41 10.01
CA VAL A 26 -9.27 -8.43 10.21
C VAL A 26 -9.08 -7.73 11.55
N VAL A 27 -8.96 -6.40 11.53
CA VAL A 27 -8.86 -5.54 12.70
C VAL A 27 -10.08 -4.63 12.73
N LYS A 28 -10.75 -4.51 13.89
CA LYS A 28 -11.94 -3.66 14.07
C LYS A 28 -11.61 -2.46 14.95
N TYR A 29 -12.40 -1.40 14.80
CA TYR A 29 -12.38 -0.30 15.77
C TYR A 29 -12.91 -0.76 17.13
N THR A 30 -12.29 -0.29 18.21
CA THR A 30 -12.73 -0.57 19.59
C THR A 30 -14.19 -0.17 19.78
N GLY A 31 -15.02 -1.09 20.28
CA GLY A 31 -16.45 -0.83 20.53
C GLY A 31 -17.31 -0.70 19.26
N SER A 32 -16.79 -1.08 18.08
CA SER A 32 -17.51 -1.00 16.81
C SER A 32 -17.45 -2.32 16.04
N ASN A 33 -18.45 -2.54 15.19
CA ASN A 33 -18.48 -3.67 14.25
C ASN A 33 -17.78 -3.35 12.92
N VAL A 34 -17.32 -2.11 12.72
CA VAL A 34 -16.60 -1.71 11.51
C VAL A 34 -15.20 -2.33 11.51
N ALA A 35 -14.91 -3.11 10.47
CA ALA A 35 -13.56 -3.59 10.18
C ALA A 35 -12.70 -2.41 9.69
N ALA A 36 -11.79 -1.96 10.55
CA ALA A 36 -10.86 -0.86 10.26
C ALA A 36 -9.84 -1.27 9.20
N VAL A 37 -9.32 -2.50 9.28
CA VAL A 37 -8.36 -3.07 8.34
C VAL A 37 -8.77 -4.50 8.02
N THR A 38 -8.70 -4.87 6.75
CA THR A 38 -8.83 -6.24 6.26
C THR A 38 -7.69 -6.51 5.28
N VAL A 39 -6.93 -7.59 5.49
CA VAL A 39 -5.87 -8.03 4.57
C VAL A 39 -6.18 -9.46 4.14
N ARG A 40 -6.25 -9.68 2.83
CA ARG A 40 -6.53 -10.96 2.19
C ARG A 40 -5.23 -11.74 1.98
N VAL A 41 -5.39 -13.04 1.75
CA VAL A 41 -4.27 -13.98 1.52
C VAL A 41 -3.44 -13.61 0.30
N ASP A 42 -4.05 -13.01 -0.72
CA ASP A 42 -3.39 -12.63 -1.96
C ASP A 42 -2.57 -11.34 -1.86
N GLY A 43 -2.60 -10.66 -0.71
CA GLY A 43 -1.95 -9.38 -0.44
C GLY A 43 -2.87 -8.18 -0.63
N SER A 44 -4.09 -8.35 -1.17
CA SER A 44 -5.05 -7.25 -1.26
C SER A 44 -5.51 -6.82 0.14
N ALA A 45 -5.76 -5.53 0.30
CA ALA A 45 -6.13 -4.96 1.59
C ALA A 45 -7.19 -3.88 1.44
N GLN A 46 -7.99 -3.70 2.48
CA GLN A 46 -8.94 -2.62 2.58
C GLN A 46 -8.89 -2.01 3.98
N CYS A 47 -8.82 -0.68 4.03
CA CYS A 47 -9.02 0.10 5.24
C CYS A 47 -10.34 0.86 5.14
N ARG A 48 -11.03 1.02 6.27
CA ARG A 48 -12.25 1.81 6.37
C ARG A 48 -12.13 2.87 7.44
N TRP A 49 -12.78 4.00 7.19
CA TRP A 49 -13.01 5.02 8.20
C TRP A 49 -14.01 4.53 9.26
N PRO A 50 -14.08 5.13 10.46
CA PRO A 50 -15.03 4.73 11.50
C PRO A 50 -16.51 4.82 11.08
N ASN A 51 -16.83 5.69 10.12
CA ASN A 51 -18.16 5.81 9.50
C ASN A 51 -18.44 4.71 8.45
N ASN A 52 -17.58 3.68 8.37
CA ASN A 52 -17.64 2.57 7.43
C ASN A 52 -17.37 2.92 5.95
N ALA A 53 -17.07 4.19 5.63
CA ALA A 53 -16.60 4.59 4.30
C ALA A 53 -15.22 4.00 4.00
N ILE A 54 -14.90 3.80 2.73
CA ILE A 54 -13.61 3.25 2.30
C ILE A 54 -12.53 4.29 2.57
N ALA A 55 -11.52 3.95 3.36
CA ALA A 55 -10.35 4.81 3.50
C ALA A 55 -9.34 4.52 2.39
N ILE A 56 -8.95 3.25 2.24
CA ILE A 56 -7.97 2.79 1.26
C ILE A 56 -8.38 1.41 0.76
N THR A 57 -8.18 1.12 -0.52
CA THR A 57 -8.09 -0.24 -1.05
C THR A 57 -6.74 -0.42 -1.72
N VAL A 58 -6.16 -1.59 -1.53
CA VAL A 58 -4.99 -2.09 -2.25
C VAL A 58 -5.48 -3.36 -2.94
N ASP A 59 -5.65 -3.31 -4.25
CA ASP A 59 -6.15 -4.45 -5.01
C ASP A 59 -5.01 -5.05 -5.81
N LYS A 60 -4.89 -6.38 -5.76
CA LYS A 60 -3.89 -7.09 -6.54
C LYS A 60 -4.26 -7.05 -8.02
N GLU A 61 -3.30 -6.66 -8.85
CA GLU A 61 -3.42 -6.68 -10.29
C GLU A 61 -2.76 -7.94 -10.90
N PRO A 62 -3.09 -8.28 -12.15
CA PRO A 62 -2.37 -9.33 -12.88
C PRO A 62 -0.87 -9.04 -12.89
N LYS A 63 -0.04 -10.09 -12.85
CA LYS A 63 1.43 -10.01 -12.81
C LYS A 63 2.04 -9.54 -11.47
N GLY A 64 1.24 -9.44 -10.41
CA GLY A 64 1.73 -9.26 -9.04
C GLY A 64 1.98 -7.82 -8.63
N SER A 65 1.58 -6.84 -9.44
CA SER A 65 1.47 -5.44 -9.04
C SER A 65 0.21 -5.20 -8.22
N TYR A 66 0.10 -4.00 -7.63
CA TYR A 66 -1.07 -3.59 -6.85
C TYR A 66 -1.50 -2.20 -7.25
N ARG A 67 -2.81 -2.03 -7.45
CA ARG A 67 -3.40 -0.70 -7.53
C ARG A 67 -3.80 -0.23 -6.14
N VAL A 68 -3.72 1.07 -5.90
CA VAL A 68 -4.18 1.69 -4.66
C VAL A 68 -5.20 2.77 -4.96
N PHE A 69 -6.29 2.77 -4.20
CA PHE A 69 -7.30 3.83 -4.22
C PHE A 69 -7.53 4.29 -2.79
N GLY A 70 -7.67 5.60 -2.59
CA GLY A 70 -7.91 6.16 -1.26
C GLY A 70 -8.87 7.33 -1.28
N THR A 71 -9.62 7.50 -0.20
CA THR A 71 -10.55 8.61 -0.02
C THR A 71 -10.29 9.33 1.29
N PHE A 72 -10.64 10.61 1.32
CA PHE A 72 -10.82 11.38 2.53
C PHE A 72 -12.02 10.84 3.34
N LYS A 73 -12.12 11.21 4.62
CA LYS A 73 -13.18 10.71 5.51
C LYS A 73 -14.61 11.03 5.03
N ASP A 74 -14.75 12.10 4.25
CA ASP A 74 -15.99 12.54 3.62
C ASP A 74 -16.32 11.78 2.31
N GLY A 75 -15.43 10.88 1.86
CA GLY A 75 -15.58 10.06 0.66
C GLY A 75 -14.99 10.68 -0.61
N ASN A 76 -14.46 11.91 -0.56
CA ASN A 76 -13.80 12.52 -1.70
C ASN A 76 -12.50 11.76 -2.04
N VAL A 77 -12.19 11.60 -3.33
CA VAL A 77 -11.01 10.84 -3.77
C VAL A 77 -9.74 11.58 -3.36
N ALA A 78 -8.90 10.91 -2.58
CA ALA A 78 -7.61 11.41 -2.12
C ALA A 78 -6.47 10.95 -3.04
N LEU A 79 -6.50 9.70 -3.50
CA LEU A 79 -5.48 9.16 -4.40
C LEU A 79 -6.01 7.99 -5.22
N SER A 80 -5.37 7.77 -6.37
CA SER A 80 -5.57 6.57 -7.19
C SER A 80 -4.30 6.31 -7.99
N PHE A 81 -3.73 5.12 -7.85
CA PHE A 81 -2.58 4.67 -8.63
C PHE A 81 -2.80 3.24 -9.11
N ASP A 82 -2.36 2.95 -10.34
CA ASP A 82 -2.27 1.59 -10.86
C ASP A 82 -0.98 0.89 -10.42
N GLY A 83 -0.84 -0.39 -10.78
CA GLY A 83 0.33 -1.19 -10.48
C GLY A 83 1.64 -0.76 -11.18
N HIS A 84 1.58 0.23 -12.07
CA HIS A 84 2.73 0.83 -12.74
C HIS A 84 3.10 2.20 -12.15
N GLY A 85 2.40 2.63 -11.09
CA GLY A 85 2.61 3.95 -10.47
C GLY A 85 2.02 5.10 -11.28
N VAL A 86 1.17 4.84 -12.28
CA VAL A 86 0.39 5.87 -12.96
C VAL A 86 -0.76 6.27 -12.06
N GLY A 87 -0.89 7.56 -11.79
CA GLY A 87 -1.94 7.97 -10.89
C GLY A 87 -1.87 9.42 -10.47
N PHE A 88 -2.62 9.72 -9.43
CA PHE A 88 -2.71 11.05 -8.88
C PHE A 88 -3.01 11.05 -7.39
N ILE A 89 -2.76 12.21 -6.80
CA ILE A 89 -3.14 12.60 -5.44
C ILE A 89 -3.92 13.89 -5.57
N ASN A 90 -5.00 14.03 -4.81
CA ASN A 90 -5.77 15.26 -4.70
C ASN A 90 -5.57 15.90 -3.32
N TYR A 91 -5.71 17.21 -3.28
CA TYR A 91 -6.02 17.94 -2.05
C TYR A 91 -7.45 17.60 -1.59
N ALA A 92 -7.73 17.83 -0.30
CA ALA A 92 -9.09 17.73 0.23
C ALA A 92 -10.09 18.66 -0.48
N SER A 93 -9.60 19.71 -1.15
CA SER A 93 -10.41 20.60 -2.00
C SER A 93 -10.82 19.97 -3.33
N GLY A 94 -10.35 18.76 -3.66
CA GLY A 94 -10.58 18.08 -4.93
C GLY A 94 -9.65 18.52 -6.07
N LYS A 95 -8.79 19.54 -5.86
CA LYS A 95 -7.75 19.90 -6.83
C LYS A 95 -6.67 18.81 -6.85
N THR A 96 -6.11 18.53 -8.03
CA THR A 96 -4.94 17.66 -8.15
C THR A 96 -3.76 18.30 -7.44
N MET A 97 -3.01 17.48 -6.70
CA MET A 97 -1.77 17.81 -6.02
C MET A 97 -0.60 17.21 -6.79
N LEU A 98 -0.67 15.93 -7.10
CA LEU A 98 0.38 15.20 -7.80
C LEU A 98 -0.24 14.35 -8.91
N SER A 99 0.44 14.26 -10.04
CA SER A 99 0.09 13.31 -11.11
C SER A 99 1.37 12.68 -11.64
N THR A 100 1.33 11.37 -11.89
CA THR A 100 2.45 10.59 -12.44
C THR A 100 1.99 9.82 -13.67
N THR A 101 2.92 9.57 -14.59
CA THR A 101 2.71 8.72 -15.76
C THR A 101 3.55 7.45 -15.69
N SER A 102 3.26 6.49 -16.58
CA SER A 102 4.00 5.23 -16.65
C SER A 102 5.44 5.39 -17.11
N ALA A 103 5.77 6.55 -17.69
CA ALA A 103 7.14 6.87 -18.08
C ALA A 103 7.97 7.38 -16.87
N GLY A 104 7.35 7.66 -15.73
CA GLY A 104 8.01 8.20 -14.54
C GLY A 104 8.13 9.73 -14.54
N ASP A 105 7.54 10.42 -15.52
CA ASP A 105 7.33 11.87 -15.46
C ASP A 105 6.08 12.23 -14.65
N GLY A 106 5.95 13.51 -14.30
CA GLY A 106 4.83 13.97 -13.51
C GLY A 106 4.83 15.46 -13.18
N LEU A 107 3.79 15.85 -12.44
CA LEU A 107 3.47 17.22 -12.08
C LEU A 107 3.18 17.32 -10.58
N LEU A 108 3.63 18.41 -9.97
CA LEU A 108 3.17 18.91 -8.68
C LEU A 108 2.39 20.20 -8.91
N MET A 109 1.19 20.27 -8.38
CA MET A 109 0.20 21.32 -8.63
C MET A 109 -0.06 22.11 -7.34
N ASN A 110 -0.30 23.41 -7.47
CA ASN A 110 -0.52 24.33 -6.37
C ASN A 110 -1.91 24.15 -5.74
N ALA A 111 -1.96 24.11 -4.40
CA ALA A 111 -3.19 23.90 -3.65
C ALA A 111 -4.25 25.01 -3.84
N GLN A 112 -3.82 26.25 -4.06
CA GLN A 112 -4.69 27.41 -4.12
C GLN A 112 -5.30 27.61 -5.51
N ASN A 113 -4.50 27.53 -6.57
CA ASN A 113 -4.93 27.87 -7.93
C ASN A 113 -4.86 26.70 -8.93
N GLY A 114 -4.29 25.55 -8.56
CA GLY A 114 -4.15 24.39 -9.43
C GLY A 114 -3.10 24.56 -10.55
N GLY A 115 -2.30 25.62 -10.50
CA GLY A 115 -1.18 25.82 -11.42
C GLY A 115 -0.05 24.85 -11.14
N ILE A 116 0.78 24.57 -12.14
CA ILE A 116 1.95 23.70 -11.99
C ILE A 116 2.98 24.43 -11.11
N GLU A 117 3.26 23.88 -9.93
CA GLU A 117 4.40 24.32 -9.11
C GLU A 117 5.70 23.70 -9.60
N ARG A 118 5.64 22.42 -10.00
CA ARG A 118 6.81 21.68 -10.49
C ARG A 118 6.40 20.66 -11.55
N GLN A 119 7.31 20.38 -12.46
CA GLN A 119 7.21 19.33 -13.47
C GLN A 119 8.55 18.62 -13.55
N TRP A 120 8.51 17.32 -13.85
CA TRP A 120 9.71 16.55 -14.13
C TRP A 120 9.53 15.62 -15.33
N ALA A 121 10.66 15.29 -15.95
CA ALA A 121 10.74 14.32 -17.03
C ALA A 121 11.30 12.98 -16.54
N ARG A 122 11.07 11.93 -17.34
CA ARG A 122 11.67 10.62 -17.12
C ARG A 122 13.19 10.71 -17.10
N GLY A 123 13.82 10.16 -16.05
CA GLY A 123 15.28 10.04 -15.96
C GLY A 123 15.99 11.32 -15.51
N ASP A 124 15.25 12.37 -15.16
CA ASP A 124 15.78 13.45 -14.33
C ASP A 124 16.38 12.86 -13.05
N PRO A 125 17.51 13.40 -12.54
CA PRO A 125 18.20 12.82 -11.38
C PRO A 125 17.22 12.64 -10.23
N PRO A 126 17.31 11.53 -9.47
CA PRO A 126 16.38 11.24 -8.39
C PRO A 126 16.39 12.44 -7.44
N TRP A 127 15.28 13.18 -7.37
CA TRP A 127 15.22 14.33 -6.48
C TRP A 127 15.48 13.81 -5.07
N SER A 128 16.51 14.37 -4.44
CA SER A 128 17.06 13.93 -3.17
C SER A 128 16.12 14.14 -1.97
N ASN A 129 14.85 14.47 -2.21
CA ASN A 129 13.88 14.75 -1.17
C ASN A 129 12.58 14.02 -1.51
N ASP A 130 12.16 13.13 -0.62
CA ASP A 130 10.81 12.57 -0.59
C ASP A 130 9.79 13.70 -0.81
N ILE A 131 8.91 13.58 -1.82
CA ILE A 131 7.80 14.50 -2.01
C ILE A 131 6.78 14.13 -0.93
N ALA A 132 6.87 14.79 0.21
CA ALA A 132 5.93 14.63 1.31
C ALA A 132 4.87 15.72 1.21
N ALA A 133 3.61 15.31 1.06
CA ALA A 133 2.48 16.20 1.08
C ALA A 133 1.53 15.84 2.22
N LYS A 134 1.19 16.84 3.03
CA LYS A 134 0.23 16.70 4.11
C LYS A 134 -1.19 16.72 3.53
N LEU A 135 -1.90 15.60 3.63
CA LEU A 135 -3.28 15.44 3.16
C LEU A 135 -4.28 16.04 4.15
N THR A 136 -4.03 15.88 5.45
CA THR A 136 -4.82 16.43 6.57
C THR A 136 -3.92 16.70 7.76
N GLU A 137 -4.45 17.24 8.87
CA GLU A 137 -3.69 17.40 10.13
C GLU A 137 -3.00 16.12 10.61
N HIS A 138 -3.59 14.96 10.32
CA HIS A 138 -3.16 13.66 10.85
C HIS A 138 -2.62 12.68 9.79
N LEU A 139 -2.68 13.04 8.51
CA LEU A 139 -2.33 12.13 7.42
C LEU A 139 -1.50 12.86 6.37
N GLY A 140 -0.39 12.25 5.98
CA GLY A 140 0.43 12.65 4.86
C GLY A 140 0.67 11.50 3.90
N VAL A 141 1.14 11.86 2.72
CA VAL A 141 1.62 10.94 1.70
C VAL A 141 3.02 11.38 1.31
N SER A 142 3.97 10.44 1.23
CA SER A 142 5.24 10.70 0.61
C SER A 142 5.43 9.85 -0.63
N VAL A 143 5.99 10.44 -1.67
CA VAL A 143 6.49 9.73 -2.83
C VAL A 143 8.00 9.84 -2.79
N SER A 144 8.67 8.70 -2.68
CA SER A 144 10.12 8.62 -2.70
C SER A 144 10.59 7.63 -3.73
N LEU A 145 11.75 7.89 -4.33
CA LEU A 145 12.41 6.92 -5.17
C LEU A 145 13.32 6.07 -4.27
N ASP A 146 13.13 4.76 -4.27
CA ASP A 146 14.00 3.87 -3.52
C ASP A 146 15.35 3.65 -4.23
N ALA A 147 16.25 2.89 -3.59
CA ALA A 147 17.58 2.60 -4.14
C ALA A 147 17.54 1.81 -5.47
N ASN A 148 16.41 1.19 -5.81
CA ASN A 148 16.19 0.42 -7.04
C ASN A 148 15.54 1.24 -8.15
N HIS A 149 15.31 2.55 -7.94
CA HIS A 149 14.55 3.41 -8.84
C HIS A 149 13.06 3.06 -8.94
N GLU A 150 12.50 2.47 -7.90
CA GLU A 150 11.06 2.25 -7.79
C GLU A 150 10.42 3.39 -7.00
N TYR A 151 9.27 3.89 -7.46
CA TYR A 151 8.50 4.89 -6.71
C TYR A 151 7.78 4.20 -5.54
N ALA A 152 8.23 4.50 -4.31
CA ALA A 152 7.55 4.13 -3.09
C ALA A 152 6.54 5.24 -2.71
N ILE A 153 5.26 4.89 -2.70
CA ILE A 153 4.21 5.74 -2.13
C ILE A 153 3.99 5.28 -0.69
N ARG A 154 4.25 6.16 0.27
CA ARG A 154 4.04 5.89 1.69
C ARG A 154 2.93 6.77 2.22
N LEU A 155 2.01 6.17 2.96
CA LEU A 155 1.05 6.90 3.77
C LEU A 155 1.58 6.93 5.20
N TYR A 156 1.66 8.11 5.78
CA TYR A 156 2.20 8.31 7.12
C TYR A 156 1.27 9.18 7.96
N PHE A 157 1.30 8.97 9.28
CA PHE A 157 0.65 9.86 10.23
C PHE A 157 1.55 11.08 10.44
N ALA A 158 0.99 12.27 10.23
CA ALA A 158 1.71 13.55 10.30
C ALA A 158 1.66 14.18 11.69
#